data_AF-A0A9P6KVA5-F1
#
_entry.id   AF-A0A9P6KVA5-F1
#
_cell.length_a   1.000
_cell.length_b   1.000
_cell.length_c   1.000
_cell.angle_alpha   90.00
_cell.angle_beta   90.00
_cell.angle_gamma   90.00
#
_symmetry.space_group_name_H-M   'P 1'
#
loop_
_entity.id
_entity.type
_entity.pdbx_description
1 polymer ?
#
loop_
_entity_poly.entity_id
_entity_poly.type
_entity_poly.pdbx_seq_one_letter_code
_entity_poly.pdbx_strand_id
1 'polypeptide(L)'
;MACPYVVTIPHPLLATVRPLLTHPPLPRLSANPSQAKHLSTLPHNIYTLYLFTAADFPTFAIPTTLFALFASLSGAPLTTNPTPALLPTLARVLLALTVTWANLLLFNISNQRSPTAVVEDSVNKPTRPLPAGRLSCDSARRLLLCLAPAVMLLSWAMGVWEECLLQLAFTWLYNDLGGCDEHWLLRNGLIALGYGLYSSAALRVMAGPEHTVTPHGLHWIGVVTAAMFATQHICDIKDAAGDALRGRQSAPIVLGDNVVRWSVAVPILLSSTFCAWFFASGVPAYVATLGMGALVAFRTLAYRDLKSDNKTWKLWALWTVGLFLLPLVENPDVFGRAWVDLRTALWCVLCEDERCEMLDLAAVSGVAMVVEWRRMYAQGVRAVGNESILGIVAESAARPM
;
A
#
# COMPACT_ATOMS: atom_id res chain seq x y z
N MET A 1 15.64 -40.55 17.50
CA MET A 1 14.18 -40.71 17.67
C MET A 1 13.50 -40.10 16.47
N ALA A 2 13.03 -40.93 15.56
CA ALA A 2 12.33 -40.55 14.33
C ALA A 2 10.82 -40.64 14.58
N CYS A 3 10.05 -39.67 14.10
CA CYS A 3 8.59 -39.66 14.19
C CYS A 3 8.01 -39.92 12.79
N PRO A 4 7.19 -40.95 12.57
CA PRO A 4 6.54 -41.22 11.30
C PRO A 4 5.09 -40.73 11.30
N TYR A 5 4.69 -39.95 10.29
CA TYR A 5 3.28 -39.86 9.87
C TYR A 5 3.24 -39.73 8.35
N VAL A 6 3.09 -40.89 7.69
CA VAL A 6 2.66 -40.98 6.30
C VAL A 6 1.15 -41.15 6.37
N VAL A 7 0.40 -40.15 5.89
CA VAL A 7 -1.05 -40.27 5.70
C VAL A 7 -1.29 -41.09 4.44
N THR A 8 -1.76 -42.32 4.61
CA THR A 8 -2.27 -43.18 3.55
C THR A 8 -3.72 -42.84 3.27
N ILE A 9 -4.02 -42.36 2.06
CA ILE A 9 -5.40 -42.14 1.59
C ILE A 9 -5.94 -43.47 1.03
N PRO A 10 -7.12 -43.95 1.46
CA PRO A 10 -7.66 -45.22 1.00
C PRO A 10 -8.11 -45.18 -0.46
N HIS A 11 -7.89 -46.32 -1.11
CA HIS A 11 -7.86 -46.54 -2.55
C HIS A 11 -9.16 -47.19 -3.04
N PRO A 12 -10.23 -46.42 -3.32
CA PRO A 12 -11.15 -46.84 -4.38
C PRO A 12 -11.59 -45.74 -5.37
N LEU A 13 -11.24 -44.46 -5.19
CA LEU A 13 -11.70 -43.38 -6.10
C LEU A 13 -10.77 -43.08 -7.29
N LEU A 14 -9.57 -43.67 -7.33
CA LEU A 14 -8.62 -43.49 -8.43
C LEU A 14 -8.82 -44.46 -9.62
N ALA A 15 -9.74 -45.41 -9.52
CA ALA A 15 -9.95 -46.43 -10.54
C ALA A 15 -10.83 -45.99 -11.71
N THR A 16 -11.57 -44.88 -11.59
CA THR A 16 -12.66 -44.54 -12.54
C THR A 16 -12.33 -43.41 -13.52
N VAL A 17 -11.17 -42.76 -13.41
CA VAL A 17 -10.82 -41.59 -14.28
C VAL A 17 -9.64 -41.88 -15.21
N ARG A 18 -9.10 -43.10 -15.20
CA ARG A 18 -7.84 -43.44 -15.89
C ARG A 18 -7.86 -43.63 -17.42
N PRO A 19 -8.98 -43.79 -18.16
CA PRO A 19 -8.87 -44.04 -19.61
C PRO A 19 -8.84 -42.80 -20.53
N LEU A 20 -9.04 -41.56 -20.05
CA LEU A 20 -9.24 -40.40 -20.94
C LEU A 20 -8.07 -39.41 -21.04
N LEU A 21 -6.89 -39.73 -20.51
CA LEU A 21 -5.71 -38.86 -20.60
C LEU A 21 -4.50 -39.63 -21.15
N THR A 22 -4.53 -39.95 -22.44
CA THR A 22 -3.34 -40.35 -23.18
C THR A 22 -2.50 -39.10 -23.49
N HIS A 23 -1.65 -38.69 -22.55
CA HIS A 23 -0.59 -37.73 -22.83
C HIS A 23 0.61 -38.43 -23.49
N PRO A 24 1.28 -37.81 -24.46
CA PRO A 24 2.48 -38.36 -25.07
C PRO A 24 3.61 -38.49 -24.02
N PRO A 25 4.54 -39.46 -24.18
CA PRO A 25 5.59 -39.69 -23.19
C PRO A 25 6.54 -38.49 -23.13
N LEU A 26 6.73 -37.96 -21.91
CA LEU A 26 7.74 -36.94 -21.61
C LEU A 26 9.15 -37.46 -21.99
N PRO A 27 10.01 -36.63 -22.59
CA PRO A 27 11.36 -37.04 -22.92
C PRO A 27 12.14 -37.37 -21.65
N ARG A 28 12.86 -38.50 -21.68
CA ARG A 28 13.81 -38.89 -20.63
C ARG A 28 14.90 -37.82 -20.52
N LEU A 29 14.91 -37.09 -19.40
CA LEU A 29 16.05 -36.26 -19.01
C LEU A 29 17.24 -37.19 -18.76
N SER A 30 18.17 -37.24 -19.71
CA SER A 30 19.48 -37.83 -19.48
C SER A 30 20.23 -36.93 -18.48
N ALA A 31 20.50 -37.49 -17.31
CA ALA A 31 21.39 -36.89 -16.35
C ALA A 31 22.82 -36.91 -16.93
N ASN A 32 23.30 -35.76 -17.38
CA ASN A 32 24.72 -35.55 -17.66
C ASN A 32 25.30 -34.67 -16.54
N PRO A 33 26.23 -35.19 -15.70
CA PRO A 33 26.74 -34.48 -14.54
C PRO A 33 27.92 -33.60 -14.95
N SER A 34 27.63 -32.46 -15.58
CA SER A 34 28.56 -31.32 -15.63
C SER A 34 28.00 -30.20 -14.77
N GLN A 35 28.57 -30.09 -13.58
CA GLN A 35 28.35 -29.05 -12.59
C GLN A 35 28.62 -27.66 -13.18
N ALA A 36 27.65 -27.06 -13.83
CA ALA A 36 27.64 -25.63 -14.05
C ALA A 36 27.25 -24.94 -12.73
N LYS A 37 28.23 -24.69 -11.86
CA LYS A 37 28.09 -23.65 -10.83
C LYS A 37 27.91 -22.33 -11.57
N HIS A 38 26.67 -21.95 -11.86
CA HIS A 38 26.34 -20.62 -12.34
C HIS A 38 26.74 -19.65 -11.23
N LEU A 39 27.91 -18.99 -11.36
CA LEU A 39 28.25 -17.85 -10.54
C LEU A 39 27.19 -16.78 -10.84
N SER A 40 26.22 -16.65 -9.95
CA SER A 40 25.19 -15.63 -10.04
C SER A 40 25.86 -14.26 -10.01
N THR A 41 25.63 -13.43 -11.03
CA THR A 41 26.14 -12.07 -11.06
C THR A 41 25.36 -11.19 -10.06
N LEU A 42 25.97 -10.11 -9.56
CA LEU A 42 25.29 -9.17 -8.66
C LEU A 42 23.95 -8.64 -9.23
N PRO A 43 23.85 -8.26 -10.53
CA PRO A 43 22.57 -7.88 -11.13
C PRO A 43 21.53 -9.00 -11.13
N HIS A 44 21.96 -10.26 -11.34
CA HIS A 44 21.06 -11.41 -11.29
C HIS A 44 20.44 -11.57 -9.89
N ASN A 45 21.25 -11.41 -8.84
CA ASN A 45 20.80 -11.54 -7.46
C ASN A 45 19.86 -10.40 -7.04
N ILE A 46 20.19 -9.15 -7.38
CA ILE A 46 19.32 -7.99 -7.12
C ILE A 46 17.96 -8.17 -7.82
N TYR A 47 17.97 -8.58 -9.09
CA TYR A 47 16.74 -8.83 -9.82
C TYR A 47 15.92 -9.98 -9.20
N THR A 48 16.58 -11.04 -8.72
CA THR A 48 15.90 -12.12 -7.97
C THR A 48 15.26 -11.61 -6.68
N LEU A 49 15.92 -10.73 -5.91
CA LEU A 49 15.32 -10.11 -4.72
C LEU A 49 14.11 -9.24 -5.07
N TYR A 50 14.22 -8.43 -6.12
CA TYR A 50 13.08 -7.64 -6.61
C TYR A 50 11.87 -8.52 -6.96
N LEU A 51 12.09 -9.64 -7.66
CA LEU A 51 11.02 -10.54 -8.09
C LEU A 51 10.21 -11.15 -6.93
N PHE A 52 10.77 -11.31 -5.72
CA PHE A 52 9.99 -11.70 -4.55
C PHE A 52 8.89 -10.69 -4.22
N THR A 53 9.15 -9.40 -4.48
CA THR A 53 8.30 -8.26 -4.09
C THR A 53 7.61 -7.57 -5.25
N ALA A 54 7.90 -7.93 -6.51
CA ALA A 54 7.48 -7.17 -7.68
C ALA A 54 5.96 -6.94 -7.78
N ALA A 55 5.16 -7.91 -7.37
CA ALA A 55 3.70 -7.78 -7.35
C ALA A 55 3.22 -6.83 -6.24
N ASP A 56 3.89 -6.83 -5.09
CA ASP A 56 3.52 -6.11 -3.88
C ASP A 56 4.14 -4.72 -3.82
N PHE A 57 5.19 -4.45 -4.60
CA PHE A 57 5.85 -3.16 -4.62
C PHE A 57 4.89 -1.99 -4.96
N PRO A 58 4.12 -2.03 -6.07
CA PRO A 58 3.19 -0.95 -6.41
C PRO A 58 1.90 -0.95 -5.57
N THR A 59 1.52 -2.07 -4.96
CA THR A 59 0.23 -2.23 -4.26
C THR A 59 0.36 -2.22 -2.73
N PHE A 60 1.59 -2.30 -2.21
CA PHE A 60 1.88 -2.29 -0.78
C PHE A 60 3.01 -1.33 -0.44
N ALA A 61 4.24 -1.54 -0.96
CA ALA A 61 5.41 -0.77 -0.53
C ALA A 61 5.27 0.73 -0.83
N ILE A 62 4.80 1.06 -2.04
CA ILE A 62 4.52 2.45 -2.43
C ILE A 62 3.38 3.03 -1.58
N PRO A 63 2.18 2.42 -1.50
CA PRO A 63 1.10 2.93 -0.63
C PRO A 63 1.49 3.16 0.83
N THR A 64 2.22 2.24 1.47
CA THR A 64 2.68 2.41 2.85
C THR A 64 3.67 3.57 3.00
N THR A 65 4.55 3.76 2.01
CA THR A 65 5.49 4.89 1.99
C THR A 65 4.73 6.21 1.79
N LEU A 66 3.69 6.22 0.94
CA LEU A 66 2.82 7.37 0.74
C LEU A 66 1.99 7.70 1.98
N PHE A 67 1.48 6.68 2.69
CA PHE A 67 0.85 6.85 4.00
C PHE A 67 1.78 7.62 4.95
N ALA A 68 3.03 7.14 5.08
CA ALA A 68 4.01 7.78 5.95
C ALA A 68 4.34 9.20 5.53
N LEU A 69 4.49 9.45 4.21
CA LEU A 69 4.77 10.76 3.65
C LEU A 69 3.64 11.75 3.96
N PHE A 70 2.40 11.38 3.64
CA PHE A 70 1.25 12.25 3.84
C PHE A 70 0.96 12.49 5.32
N ALA A 71 1.09 11.45 6.16
CA ALA A 71 0.93 11.59 7.59
C ALA A 71 2.02 12.47 8.21
N SER A 72 3.28 12.32 7.82
CA SER A 72 4.38 13.17 8.30
C SER A 72 4.19 14.63 7.87
N LEU A 73 3.86 14.88 6.60
CA LEU A 73 3.63 16.21 6.07
C LEU A 73 2.39 16.90 6.66
N SER A 74 1.40 16.17 7.18
CA SER A 74 0.24 16.77 7.84
C SER A 74 0.61 17.55 9.11
N GLY A 75 1.76 17.22 9.72
CA GLY A 75 2.32 17.89 10.88
C GLY A 75 1.63 17.51 12.19
N ALA A 76 1.25 18.53 12.97
CA ALA A 76 0.67 18.41 14.31
C ALA A 76 -0.51 17.42 14.47
N PRO A 77 -1.41 17.22 13.46
CA PRO A 77 -2.50 16.26 13.60
C PRO A 77 -2.04 14.81 13.82
N LEU A 78 -0.92 14.39 13.22
CA LEU A 78 -0.48 12.99 13.26
C LEU A 78 0.92 12.78 13.82
N THR A 79 1.76 13.82 13.89
CA THR A 79 3.12 13.77 14.43
C THR A 79 3.39 14.93 15.37
N THR A 80 4.41 14.80 16.23
CA THR A 80 4.84 15.90 17.11
C THR A 80 5.64 16.99 16.37
N ASN A 81 5.82 16.87 15.05
CA ASN A 81 6.39 17.93 14.22
C ASN A 81 5.28 18.90 13.79
N PRO A 82 5.17 20.11 14.36
CA PRO A 82 4.09 21.03 14.02
C PRO A 82 4.24 21.65 12.62
N THR A 83 5.47 21.72 12.11
CA THR A 83 5.83 22.42 10.86
C THR A 83 6.82 21.59 10.05
N PRO A 84 6.38 20.46 9.48
CA PRO A 84 7.26 19.61 8.67
C PRO A 84 7.66 20.36 7.40
N ALA A 85 8.97 20.52 7.20
CA ALA A 85 9.51 21.07 5.96
C ALA A 85 9.45 20.02 4.84
N LEU A 86 9.16 20.46 3.61
CA LEU A 86 8.93 19.54 2.48
C LEU A 86 10.21 18.75 2.14
N LEU A 87 11.33 19.46 1.90
CA LEU A 87 12.56 18.84 1.40
C LEU A 87 13.17 17.82 2.38
N PRO A 88 13.32 18.12 3.70
CA PRO A 88 13.81 17.13 4.65
C PRO A 88 12.90 15.90 4.75
N THR A 89 11.58 16.09 4.63
CA THR A 89 10.63 14.97 4.62
C THR A 89 10.79 14.12 3.36
N LEU A 90 10.92 14.75 2.19
CA LEU A 90 11.16 14.03 0.93
C LEU A 90 12.49 13.26 0.93
N ALA A 91 13.54 13.80 1.56
CA ALA A 91 14.82 13.11 1.69
C ALA A 91 14.70 11.80 2.51
N ARG A 92 13.71 11.68 3.40
CA ARG A 92 13.45 10.47 4.20
C ARG A 92 12.62 9.42 3.47
N VAL A 93 12.05 9.73 2.30
CA VAL A 93 11.23 8.78 1.53
C VAL A 93 12.00 7.52 1.18
N LEU A 94 13.26 7.65 0.70
CA LEU A 94 14.09 6.49 0.38
C LEU A 94 14.40 5.64 1.61
N LEU A 95 14.56 6.27 2.77
CA LEU A 95 14.84 5.58 4.02
C LEU A 95 13.62 4.78 4.51
N ALA A 96 12.44 5.42 4.55
CA ALA A 96 11.18 4.78 4.91
C ALA A 96 10.83 3.63 3.94
N LEU A 97 11.02 3.85 2.64
CA LEU A 97 10.84 2.82 1.62
C LEU A 97 11.81 1.67 1.80
N THR A 98 13.08 1.93 2.15
CA THR A 98 14.09 0.88 2.36
C THR A 98 13.72 -0.01 3.55
N VAL A 99 13.33 0.57 4.69
CA VAL A 99 12.89 -0.20 5.88
C VAL A 99 11.63 -1.00 5.57
N THR A 100 10.65 -0.38 4.89
CA THR A 100 9.41 -1.03 4.48
C THR A 100 9.67 -2.19 3.53
N TRP A 101 10.48 -1.96 2.49
CA TRP A 101 10.81 -2.97 1.49
C TRP A 101 11.65 -4.11 2.08
N ALA A 102 12.59 -3.82 2.97
CA ALA A 102 13.42 -4.83 3.63
C ALA A 102 12.57 -5.81 4.47
N ASN A 103 11.64 -5.28 5.27
CA ASN A 103 10.70 -6.11 6.02
C ASN A 103 9.74 -6.86 5.08
N LEU A 104 9.22 -6.20 4.03
CA LEU A 104 8.36 -6.85 3.02
C LEU A 104 9.08 -8.01 2.32
N LEU A 105 10.37 -7.85 2.03
CA LEU A 105 11.20 -8.88 1.42
C LEU A 105 11.32 -10.11 2.35
N LEU A 106 11.52 -9.91 3.66
CA LEU A 106 11.51 -11.02 4.63
C LEU A 106 10.16 -11.76 4.60
N PHE A 107 9.06 -11.02 4.70
CA PHE A 107 7.71 -11.59 4.65
C PHE A 107 7.50 -12.40 3.36
N ASN A 108 7.87 -11.85 2.21
CA ASN A 108 7.67 -12.48 0.91
C ASN A 108 8.55 -13.71 0.71
N ILE A 109 9.82 -13.68 1.10
CA ILE A 109 10.66 -14.88 1.09
C ILE A 109 10.05 -15.94 2.00
N SER A 110 9.54 -15.54 3.18
CA SER A 110 8.92 -16.46 4.13
C SER A 110 7.64 -17.10 3.59
N ASN A 111 6.78 -16.33 2.96
CA ASN A 111 5.52 -16.80 2.40
C ASN A 111 5.72 -17.68 1.14
N GLN A 112 6.78 -17.45 0.37
CA GLN A 112 7.00 -18.11 -0.92
C GLN A 112 7.90 -19.35 -0.84
N ARG A 113 8.62 -19.58 0.26
CA ARG A 113 9.67 -20.62 0.33
C ARG A 113 9.17 -22.07 0.39
N SER A 114 7.93 -22.32 0.80
CA SER A 114 7.46 -23.70 1.01
C SER A 114 7.13 -24.39 -0.31
N PRO A 115 7.28 -25.72 -0.44
CA PRO A 115 6.89 -26.43 -1.65
C PRO A 115 5.42 -26.20 -2.04
N THR A 116 4.52 -26.10 -1.06
CA THR A 116 3.10 -25.80 -1.29
C THR A 116 2.88 -24.38 -1.81
N ALA A 117 3.66 -23.40 -1.34
CA ALA A 117 3.64 -22.04 -1.88
C ALA A 117 4.16 -21.98 -3.32
N VAL A 118 5.14 -22.81 -3.69
CA VAL A 118 5.62 -22.88 -5.08
C VAL A 118 4.53 -23.39 -6.02
N VAL A 119 3.73 -24.39 -5.59
CA VAL A 119 2.59 -24.88 -6.38
C VAL A 119 1.52 -23.80 -6.54
N GLU A 120 1.15 -23.12 -5.45
CA GLU A 120 0.24 -21.97 -5.45
C GLU A 120 0.70 -20.88 -6.42
N ASP A 121 1.95 -20.44 -6.28
CA ASP A 121 2.51 -19.35 -7.08
C ASP A 121 2.78 -19.75 -8.53
N SER A 122 2.95 -21.04 -8.84
CA SER A 122 3.05 -21.49 -10.24
C SER A 122 1.80 -21.17 -11.06
N VAL A 123 0.65 -21.07 -10.39
CA VAL A 123 -0.62 -20.67 -11.01
C VAL A 123 -0.83 -19.17 -10.87
N ASN A 124 -0.73 -18.63 -9.66
CA ASN A 124 -1.10 -17.23 -9.40
C ASN A 124 -0.04 -16.24 -9.91
N LYS A 125 1.24 -16.57 -9.76
CA LYS A 125 2.37 -15.63 -9.89
C LYS A 125 3.63 -16.34 -10.44
N PRO A 126 3.58 -16.94 -11.65
CA PRO A 126 4.63 -17.83 -12.17
C PRO A 126 5.98 -17.13 -12.38
N THR A 127 6.01 -15.80 -12.41
CA THR A 127 7.24 -15.01 -12.53
C THR A 127 8.02 -14.87 -11.22
N ARG A 128 7.48 -15.33 -10.08
CA ARG A 128 8.16 -15.30 -8.79
C ARG A 128 9.42 -16.19 -8.80
N PRO A 129 10.42 -15.92 -7.95
CA PRO A 129 11.73 -16.57 -8.03
C PRO A 129 11.71 -18.10 -7.96
N LEU A 130 10.90 -18.68 -7.07
CA LEU A 130 10.87 -20.13 -6.88
C LEU A 130 10.10 -20.87 -8.01
N PRO A 131 8.88 -20.47 -8.40
CA PRO A 131 8.20 -21.05 -9.56
C PRO A 131 9.01 -20.90 -10.87
N ALA A 132 9.72 -19.79 -11.04
CA ALA A 132 10.57 -19.55 -12.20
C ALA A 132 11.91 -20.31 -12.16
N GLY A 133 12.17 -21.12 -11.13
CA GLY A 133 13.40 -21.91 -10.99
C GLY A 133 14.66 -21.10 -10.74
N ARG A 134 14.55 -19.82 -10.34
CA ARG A 134 15.71 -18.95 -10.04
C ARG A 134 16.36 -19.28 -8.70
N LEU A 135 15.59 -19.85 -7.78
CA LEU A 135 16.04 -20.18 -6.43
C LEU A 135 15.34 -21.45 -5.94
N SER A 136 16.06 -22.33 -5.24
CA SER A 136 15.45 -23.47 -4.55
C SER A 136 14.85 -23.06 -3.20
N CYS A 137 13.91 -23.85 -2.68
CA CYS A 137 13.30 -23.64 -1.36
C CYS A 137 14.35 -23.54 -0.24
N ASP A 138 15.36 -24.41 -0.26
CA ASP A 138 16.45 -24.39 0.73
C ASP A 138 17.31 -23.14 0.64
N SER A 139 17.57 -22.65 -0.58
CA SER A 139 18.32 -21.42 -0.78
C SER A 139 17.50 -20.20 -0.35
N ALA A 140 16.18 -20.19 -0.56
CA ALA A 140 15.28 -19.17 -0.03
C ALA A 140 15.26 -19.16 1.52
N ARG A 141 15.22 -20.34 2.15
CA ARG A 141 15.35 -20.48 3.61
C ARG A 141 16.68 -19.93 4.12
N ARG A 142 17.82 -20.30 3.49
CA ARG A 142 19.14 -19.79 3.88
C ARG A 142 19.24 -18.28 3.71
N LEU A 143 18.71 -17.74 2.61
CA LEU A 143 18.64 -16.30 2.38
C LEU A 143 17.88 -15.59 3.50
N LEU A 144 16.75 -16.16 3.95
CA LEU A 144 15.99 -15.59 5.06
C LEU A 144 16.78 -15.56 6.37
N LEU A 145 17.52 -16.64 6.69
CA LEU A 145 18.39 -16.70 7.88
C LEU A 145 19.47 -15.62 7.85
N CYS A 146 19.98 -15.26 6.67
CA CYS A 146 20.96 -14.19 6.52
C CYS A 146 20.33 -12.78 6.55
N LEU A 147 19.16 -12.60 5.91
CA LEU A 147 18.51 -11.29 5.82
C LEU A 147 17.86 -10.87 7.13
N ALA A 148 17.27 -11.79 7.90
CA ALA A 148 16.57 -11.46 9.15
C ALA A 148 17.44 -10.63 10.12
N PRO A 149 18.68 -11.02 10.48
CA PRO A 149 19.52 -10.20 11.35
C PRO A 149 19.90 -8.86 10.71
N ALA A 150 20.15 -8.82 9.39
CA ALA A 150 20.49 -7.57 8.70
C ALA A 150 19.33 -6.56 8.72
N VAL A 151 18.09 -7.02 8.50
CA VAL A 151 16.89 -6.18 8.57
C VAL A 151 16.62 -5.74 10.00
N MET A 152 16.85 -6.59 11.00
CA MET A 152 16.74 -6.17 12.40
C MET A 152 17.78 -5.10 12.79
N LEU A 153 19.02 -5.23 12.32
CA LEU A 153 20.05 -4.19 12.51
C LEU A 153 19.67 -2.87 11.82
N LEU A 154 19.16 -2.93 10.58
CA LEU A 154 18.62 -1.76 9.89
C LEU A 154 17.48 -1.11 10.69
N SER A 155 16.55 -1.92 11.19
CA SER A 155 15.38 -1.44 11.94
C SER A 155 15.78 -0.81 13.29
N TRP A 156 16.81 -1.36 13.95
CA TRP A 156 17.41 -0.79 15.15
C TRP A 156 18.08 0.54 14.87
N ALA A 157 18.90 0.62 13.81
CA ALA A 157 19.55 1.88 13.39
C ALA A 157 18.53 2.98 13.04
N MET A 158 17.33 2.58 12.61
CA MET A 158 16.24 3.49 12.26
C MET A 158 15.27 3.79 13.40
N GLY A 159 15.46 3.20 14.59
CA GLY A 159 14.62 3.44 15.76
C GLY A 159 13.20 2.84 15.69
N VAL A 160 13.00 1.81 14.86
CA VAL A 160 11.70 1.15 14.62
C VAL A 160 11.78 -0.38 14.79
N TRP A 161 12.69 -0.83 15.65
CA TRP A 161 12.95 -2.25 15.86
C TRP A 161 11.78 -2.98 16.53
N GLU A 162 10.96 -2.30 17.33
CA GLU A 162 9.80 -2.90 18.02
C GLU A 162 8.75 -3.34 16.99
N GLU A 163 8.39 -2.45 16.07
CA GLU A 163 7.47 -2.75 14.98
C GLU A 163 8.00 -3.87 14.09
N CYS A 164 9.28 -3.80 13.73
CA CYS A 164 9.90 -4.80 12.85
C CYS A 164 10.06 -6.17 13.53
N LEU A 165 10.30 -6.21 14.83
CA LEU A 165 10.32 -7.45 15.61
C LEU A 165 8.94 -8.10 15.64
N LEU A 166 7.88 -7.30 15.89
CA LEU A 166 6.50 -7.78 15.84
C LEU A 166 6.12 -8.25 14.42
N GLN A 167 6.56 -7.56 13.37
CA GLN A 167 6.38 -8.00 11.99
C GLN A 167 7.07 -9.34 11.70
N LEU A 168 8.27 -9.55 12.22
CA LEU A 168 8.97 -10.83 12.10
C LEU A 168 8.22 -11.94 12.84
N ALA A 169 7.72 -11.65 14.05
CA ALA A 169 6.91 -12.59 14.82
C ALA A 169 5.58 -12.93 14.10
N PHE A 170 4.88 -11.95 13.53
CA PHE A 170 3.68 -12.18 12.72
C PHE A 170 4.00 -12.89 11.41
N THR A 171 5.14 -12.64 10.79
CA THR A 171 5.60 -13.38 9.61
C THR A 171 5.77 -14.86 9.92
N TRP A 172 6.35 -15.17 11.08
CA TRP A 172 6.49 -16.53 11.58
C TRP A 172 5.12 -17.16 11.91
N LEU A 173 4.26 -16.45 12.65
CA LEU A 173 2.90 -16.92 12.98
C LEU A 173 2.07 -17.18 11.72
N TYR A 174 2.15 -16.30 10.72
CA TYR A 174 1.41 -16.39 9.48
C TYR A 174 1.89 -17.57 8.61
N ASN A 175 3.20 -17.74 8.46
CA ASN A 175 3.76 -18.70 7.50
C ASN A 175 4.17 -20.04 8.13
N ASP A 176 4.91 -20.01 9.24
CA ASP A 176 5.51 -21.21 9.85
C ASP A 176 4.55 -21.93 10.80
N LEU A 177 3.72 -21.17 11.52
CA LEU A 177 2.64 -21.75 12.34
C LEU A 177 1.35 -21.97 11.55
N GLY A 178 1.33 -21.67 10.25
CA GLY A 178 0.18 -21.94 9.39
C GLY A 178 -1.02 -21.01 9.59
N GLY A 179 -0.88 -19.88 10.30
CA GLY A 179 -1.99 -18.94 10.51
C GLY A 179 -2.62 -18.40 9.20
N CYS A 180 -1.89 -18.44 8.09
CA CYS A 180 -2.39 -18.09 6.76
C CYS A 180 -3.28 -19.15 6.10
N ASP A 181 -3.24 -20.39 6.59
CA ASP A 181 -3.90 -21.56 6.03
C ASP A 181 -5.17 -21.97 6.84
N GLU A 182 -5.28 -21.54 8.11
CA GLU A 182 -6.38 -21.87 9.04
C GLU A 182 -7.76 -21.33 8.65
N HIS A 183 -8.01 -20.02 8.83
CA HIS A 183 -9.31 -19.39 8.54
C HIS A 183 -9.10 -18.03 7.90
N TRP A 184 -9.94 -17.68 6.92
CA TRP A 184 -9.80 -16.43 6.14
C TRP A 184 -9.78 -15.17 7.03
N LEU A 185 -10.53 -15.14 8.13
CA LEU A 185 -10.51 -14.03 9.09
C LEU A 185 -9.16 -13.92 9.82
N LEU A 186 -8.58 -15.03 10.27
CA LEU A 186 -7.29 -15.02 10.96
C LEU A 186 -6.18 -14.56 10.01
N ARG A 187 -6.16 -15.11 8.80
CA ARG A 187 -5.25 -14.71 7.71
C ARG A 187 -5.31 -13.20 7.47
N ASN A 188 -6.50 -12.66 7.22
CA ASN A 188 -6.68 -11.24 6.92
C ASN A 188 -6.42 -10.35 8.16
N GLY A 189 -6.70 -10.84 9.37
CA GLY A 189 -6.35 -10.20 10.63
C GLY A 189 -4.85 -10.03 10.81
N LEU A 190 -4.08 -11.10 10.59
CA LEU A 190 -2.62 -11.08 10.66
C LEU A 190 -2.02 -10.14 9.60
N ILE A 191 -2.54 -10.17 8.36
CA ILE A 191 -2.09 -9.23 7.31
C ILE A 191 -2.41 -7.78 7.69
N ALA A 192 -3.60 -7.50 8.21
CA ALA A 192 -4.01 -6.16 8.59
C ALA A 192 -3.17 -5.62 9.76
N LEU A 193 -2.94 -6.43 10.80
CA LEU A 193 -2.05 -6.07 11.91
C LEU A 193 -0.62 -5.83 11.43
N GLY A 194 -0.12 -6.67 10.52
CA GLY A 194 1.14 -6.45 9.83
C GLY A 194 1.16 -5.09 9.13
N TYR A 195 0.14 -4.78 8.33
CA TYR A 195 -0.01 -3.50 7.64
C TYR A 195 0.05 -2.32 8.60
N GLY A 196 -0.65 -2.38 9.74
CA GLY A 196 -0.59 -1.35 10.78
C GLY A 196 0.82 -1.12 11.33
N LEU A 197 1.57 -2.20 11.57
CA LEU A 197 2.98 -2.10 11.99
C LEU A 197 3.86 -1.51 10.88
N TYR A 198 3.62 -1.85 9.61
CA TYR A 198 4.34 -1.26 8.47
C TYR A 198 4.07 0.24 8.36
N SER A 199 2.81 0.65 8.50
CA SER A 199 2.41 2.05 8.54
C SER A 199 3.05 2.81 9.71
N SER A 200 3.08 2.22 10.90
CA SER A 200 3.75 2.80 12.08
C SER A 200 5.26 2.97 11.86
N ALA A 201 5.95 1.91 11.45
CA ALA A 201 7.40 1.95 11.21
C ALA A 201 7.75 2.98 10.13
N ALA A 202 7.04 2.96 9.00
CA ALA A 202 7.28 3.90 7.91
C ALA A 202 7.04 5.36 8.36
N LEU A 203 5.96 5.63 9.12
CA LEU A 203 5.67 6.96 9.63
C LEU A 203 6.74 7.45 10.62
N ARG A 204 7.21 6.60 11.54
CA ARG A 204 8.27 6.97 12.48
C ARG A 204 9.57 7.31 11.77
N VAL A 205 9.97 6.52 10.76
CA VAL A 205 11.16 6.82 9.94
C VAL A 205 10.99 8.14 9.18
N MET A 206 9.80 8.37 8.63
CA MET A 206 9.47 9.58 7.87
C MET A 206 9.41 10.85 8.75
N ALA A 207 8.88 10.74 9.97
CA ALA A 207 8.83 11.84 10.94
C ALA A 207 10.22 12.18 11.47
N GLY A 208 11.05 11.15 11.70
CA GLY A 208 12.42 11.26 12.15
C GLY A 208 12.63 11.16 13.64
N PRO A 209 13.90 11.04 14.08
CA PRO A 209 14.22 10.66 15.46
C PRO A 209 13.80 11.69 16.51
N GLU A 210 13.68 12.95 16.11
CA GLU A 210 13.25 14.07 16.99
C GLU A 210 11.74 14.10 17.19
N HIS A 211 10.97 13.29 16.46
CA HIS A 211 9.53 13.36 16.42
C HIS A 211 8.88 11.98 16.62
N THR A 212 7.68 11.99 17.16
CA THR A 212 6.90 10.79 17.47
C THR A 212 5.50 10.91 16.88
N VAL A 213 4.82 9.77 16.77
CA VAL A 213 3.42 9.70 16.33
C VAL A 213 2.53 10.17 17.47
N THR A 214 1.59 11.07 17.20
CA THR A 214 0.64 11.56 18.22
C THR A 214 -0.40 10.48 18.55
N PRO A 215 -1.15 10.60 19.65
CA PRO A 215 -2.29 9.70 19.91
C PRO A 215 -3.30 9.67 18.75
N HIS A 216 -3.55 10.82 18.12
CA HIS A 216 -4.41 10.89 16.93
C HIS A 216 -3.78 10.19 15.71
N GLY A 217 -2.45 10.29 15.54
CA GLY A 217 -1.70 9.48 14.57
C GLY A 217 -1.83 7.97 14.80
N LEU A 218 -1.77 7.52 16.05
CA LEU A 218 -1.98 6.10 16.40
C LEU A 218 -3.42 5.65 16.13
N HIS A 219 -4.42 6.50 16.43
CA HIS A 219 -5.81 6.23 16.04
C HIS A 219 -5.93 6.10 14.52
N TRP A 220 -5.28 6.97 13.76
CA TRP A 220 -5.30 6.89 12.30
C TRP A 220 -4.68 5.59 11.77
N ILE A 221 -3.56 5.14 12.33
CA ILE A 221 -2.98 3.81 12.03
C ILE A 221 -3.99 2.71 12.33
N GLY A 222 -4.70 2.79 13.47
CA GLY A 222 -5.77 1.86 13.84
C GLY A 222 -6.94 1.86 12.85
N VAL A 223 -7.38 3.03 12.39
CA VAL A 223 -8.45 3.16 11.39
C VAL A 223 -8.04 2.54 10.06
N VAL A 224 -6.83 2.82 9.58
CA VAL A 224 -6.30 2.21 8.36
C VAL A 224 -6.16 0.70 8.52
N THR A 225 -5.69 0.22 9.68
CA THR A 225 -5.61 -1.21 10.00
C THR A 225 -6.98 -1.88 9.93
N ALA A 226 -8.02 -1.26 10.50
CA ALA A 226 -9.39 -1.76 10.45
C ALA A 226 -9.95 -1.77 9.02
N ALA A 227 -9.68 -0.71 8.24
CA ALA A 227 -10.07 -0.64 6.83
C ALA A 227 -9.37 -1.74 6.00
N MET A 228 -8.09 -2.01 6.26
CA MET A 228 -7.37 -3.12 5.64
C MET A 228 -8.00 -4.45 6.05
N PHE A 229 -8.23 -4.70 7.34
CA PHE A 229 -8.87 -5.93 7.81
C PHE A 229 -10.21 -6.22 7.11
N ALA A 230 -11.02 -5.18 6.90
CA ALA A 230 -12.33 -5.31 6.30
C ALA A 230 -12.32 -5.40 4.76
N THR A 231 -11.21 -5.10 4.08
CA THR A 231 -11.18 -5.00 2.60
C THR A 231 -10.05 -5.77 1.91
N GLN A 232 -9.01 -6.16 2.65
CA GLN A 232 -7.80 -6.78 2.11
C GLN A 232 -8.07 -8.08 1.37
N HIS A 233 -9.09 -8.85 1.77
CA HIS A 233 -9.46 -10.11 1.14
C HIS A 233 -9.93 -9.96 -0.32
N ILE A 234 -10.02 -8.72 -0.85
CA ILE A 234 -10.08 -8.46 -2.29
C ILE A 234 -8.89 -9.09 -3.05
N CYS A 235 -7.71 -9.20 -2.42
CA CYS A 235 -6.54 -9.83 -3.04
C CYS A 235 -6.73 -11.34 -3.23
N ASP A 236 -7.52 -11.98 -2.35
CA ASP A 236 -7.77 -13.42 -2.40
C ASP A 236 -8.63 -13.77 -3.64
N ILE A 237 -9.50 -12.87 -4.11
CA ILE A 237 -10.40 -13.13 -5.27
C ILE A 237 -9.61 -13.54 -6.52
N LYS A 238 -8.56 -12.78 -6.87
CA LYS A 238 -7.70 -13.08 -8.02
C LYS A 238 -6.76 -14.28 -7.77
N ASP A 239 -6.49 -14.61 -6.51
CA ASP A 239 -5.55 -15.64 -6.09
C ASP A 239 -6.26 -16.98 -5.74
N ALA A 240 -7.59 -17.04 -5.88
CA ALA A 240 -8.43 -18.16 -5.47
C ALA A 240 -8.03 -19.50 -6.10
N ALA A 241 -7.58 -19.51 -7.36
CA ALA A 241 -7.17 -20.73 -8.05
C ALA A 241 -5.94 -21.37 -7.41
N GLY A 242 -4.88 -20.59 -7.16
CA GLY A 242 -3.69 -21.09 -6.47
C GLY A 242 -3.95 -21.40 -4.99
N ASP A 243 -4.80 -20.61 -4.31
CA ASP A 243 -5.18 -20.89 -2.92
C ASP A 243 -5.91 -22.23 -2.80
N ALA A 244 -6.78 -22.56 -3.76
CA ALA A 244 -7.50 -23.84 -3.79
C ALA A 244 -6.52 -25.02 -3.98
N LEU A 245 -5.48 -24.87 -4.81
CA LEU A 245 -4.45 -25.91 -5.00
C LEU A 245 -3.61 -26.14 -3.74
N ARG A 246 -3.39 -25.09 -2.95
CA ARG A 246 -2.71 -25.19 -1.66
C ARG A 246 -3.61 -25.76 -0.55
N GLY A 247 -4.93 -25.80 -0.76
CA GLY A 247 -5.90 -26.20 0.25
C GLY A 247 -6.17 -25.10 1.30
N ARG A 248 -5.95 -23.84 0.96
CA ARG A 248 -6.20 -22.70 1.85
C ARG A 248 -7.69 -22.40 2.01
N GLN A 249 -8.07 -22.00 3.21
CA GLN A 249 -9.39 -21.43 3.48
C GLN A 249 -9.41 -19.92 3.23
N SER A 250 -9.21 -19.47 1.99
CA SER A 250 -9.30 -18.03 1.65
C SER A 250 -10.74 -17.56 1.50
N ALA A 251 -10.99 -16.25 1.60
CA ALA A 251 -12.34 -15.68 1.61
C ALA A 251 -13.21 -16.10 0.40
N PRO A 252 -12.74 -16.09 -0.86
CA PRO A 252 -13.55 -16.55 -1.99
C PRO A 252 -13.86 -18.05 -1.96
N ILE A 253 -12.99 -18.87 -1.35
CA ILE A 253 -13.20 -20.32 -1.22
C ILE A 253 -14.24 -20.61 -0.14
N VAL A 254 -14.19 -19.90 0.99
CA VAL A 254 -15.09 -20.12 2.13
C VAL A 254 -16.47 -19.48 1.91
N LEU A 255 -16.51 -18.23 1.42
CA LEU A 255 -17.75 -17.46 1.28
C LEU A 255 -18.44 -17.66 -0.09
N GLY A 256 -17.69 -18.11 -1.09
CA GLY A 256 -18.12 -18.10 -2.49
C GLY A 256 -18.05 -16.72 -3.13
N ASP A 257 -18.07 -16.70 -4.47
CA ASP A 257 -17.78 -15.50 -5.29
C ASP A 257 -18.75 -14.33 -5.03
N ASN A 258 -20.05 -14.58 -4.83
CA ASN A 258 -21.00 -13.48 -4.65
C ASN A 258 -20.83 -12.81 -3.27
N VAL A 259 -20.75 -13.61 -2.20
CA VAL A 259 -20.67 -13.09 -0.82
C VAL A 259 -19.34 -12.40 -0.58
N VAL A 260 -18.23 -12.95 -1.08
CA VAL A 260 -16.89 -12.32 -0.93
C VAL A 260 -16.83 -10.93 -1.58
N ARG A 261 -17.48 -10.74 -2.73
CA ARG A 261 -17.49 -9.45 -3.44
C ARG A 261 -18.28 -8.40 -2.66
N TRP A 262 -19.43 -8.76 -2.10
CA TRP A 262 -20.20 -7.88 -1.23
C TRP A 262 -19.49 -7.57 0.08
N SER A 263 -18.79 -8.56 0.67
CA SER A 263 -18.02 -8.36 1.89
C SER A 263 -16.79 -7.48 1.71
N VAL A 264 -16.32 -7.26 0.47
CA VAL A 264 -15.34 -6.22 0.12
C VAL A 264 -16.00 -4.88 -0.19
N ALA A 265 -17.03 -4.89 -1.04
CA ALA A 265 -17.63 -3.67 -1.60
C ALA A 265 -18.27 -2.78 -0.52
N VAL A 266 -18.98 -3.38 0.45
CA VAL A 266 -19.65 -2.63 1.51
C VAL A 266 -18.63 -1.94 2.43
N PRO A 267 -17.62 -2.64 2.99
CA PRO A 267 -16.62 -1.97 3.81
C PRO A 267 -15.81 -0.91 3.08
N ILE A 268 -15.55 -1.03 1.77
CA ILE A 268 -14.91 0.05 0.99
C ILE A 268 -15.72 1.35 1.06
N LEU A 269 -17.04 1.28 0.86
CA LEU A 269 -17.91 2.46 0.93
C LEU A 269 -17.98 3.04 2.34
N LEU A 270 -18.07 2.16 3.35
CA LEU A 270 -18.08 2.56 4.76
C LEU A 270 -16.77 3.24 5.15
N SER A 271 -15.62 2.66 4.81
CA SER A 271 -14.29 3.26 5.05
C SER A 271 -14.11 4.56 4.29
N SER A 272 -14.61 4.68 3.05
CA SER A 272 -14.53 5.92 2.27
C SER A 272 -15.23 7.08 2.97
N THR A 273 -16.39 6.80 3.58
CA THR A 273 -17.18 7.79 4.35
C THR A 273 -16.53 8.05 5.70
N PHE A 274 -16.20 6.99 6.43
CA PHE A 274 -15.68 7.07 7.79
C PHE A 274 -14.34 7.79 7.86
N CYS A 275 -13.42 7.54 6.93
CA CYS A 275 -12.12 8.23 6.92
C CYS A 275 -12.28 9.73 6.65
N ALA A 276 -13.18 10.13 5.74
CA ALA A 276 -13.47 11.55 5.51
C ALA A 276 -14.14 12.22 6.72
N TRP A 277 -14.99 11.48 7.44
CA TRP A 277 -15.57 11.92 8.71
C TRP A 277 -14.53 12.05 9.83
N PHE A 278 -13.60 11.10 9.94
CA PHE A 278 -12.55 11.07 10.96
C PHE A 278 -11.70 12.35 10.95
N PHE A 279 -11.41 12.88 9.76
CA PHE A 279 -10.67 14.14 9.59
C PHE A 279 -11.57 15.38 9.44
N ALA A 280 -12.87 15.28 9.78
CA ALA A 280 -13.86 16.34 9.63
C ALA A 280 -13.78 17.06 8.26
N SER A 281 -13.51 16.30 7.20
CA SER A 281 -13.15 16.88 5.91
C SER A 281 -14.35 17.49 5.20
N GLY A 282 -14.12 18.50 4.35
CA GLY A 282 -15.18 19.14 3.58
C GLY A 282 -15.79 18.21 2.50
N VAL A 283 -16.92 18.62 1.92
CA VAL A 283 -17.63 17.91 0.84
C VAL A 283 -16.72 17.39 -0.29
N PRO A 284 -15.70 18.13 -0.77
CA PRO A 284 -14.81 17.61 -1.81
C PRO A 284 -14.07 16.32 -1.42
N ALA A 285 -13.70 16.15 -0.15
CA ALA A 285 -13.02 14.94 0.32
C ALA A 285 -13.95 13.74 0.29
N TYR A 286 -15.20 13.90 0.74
CA TYR A 286 -16.23 12.87 0.65
C TYR A 286 -16.48 12.47 -0.81
N VAL A 287 -16.65 13.43 -1.72
CA VAL A 287 -16.87 13.15 -3.14
C VAL A 287 -15.68 12.39 -3.73
N ALA A 288 -14.45 12.77 -3.38
CA ALA A 288 -13.25 12.09 -3.88
C ALA A 288 -13.13 10.65 -3.34
N THR A 289 -13.24 10.44 -2.03
CA THR A 289 -13.09 9.11 -1.42
C THR A 289 -14.24 8.19 -1.77
N LEU A 290 -15.50 8.67 -1.71
CA LEU A 290 -16.67 7.89 -2.11
C LEU A 290 -16.71 7.65 -3.61
N GLY A 291 -16.31 8.61 -4.45
CA GLY A 291 -16.26 8.43 -5.90
C GLY A 291 -15.30 7.29 -6.28
N MET A 292 -14.08 7.32 -5.71
CA MET A 292 -13.11 6.24 -5.92
C MET A 292 -13.57 4.91 -5.29
N GLY A 293 -14.10 4.95 -4.06
CA GLY A 293 -14.62 3.77 -3.37
C GLY A 293 -15.78 3.11 -4.11
N ALA A 294 -16.72 3.91 -4.63
CA ALA A 294 -17.84 3.45 -5.45
C ALA A 294 -17.36 2.85 -6.77
N LEU A 295 -16.33 3.41 -7.39
CA LEU A 295 -15.73 2.82 -8.58
C LEU A 295 -15.13 1.44 -8.28
N VAL A 296 -14.38 1.30 -7.18
CA VAL A 296 -13.83 -0.01 -6.78
C VAL A 296 -14.96 -0.99 -6.45
N ALA A 297 -15.92 -0.60 -5.62
CA ALA A 297 -17.06 -1.42 -5.23
C ALA A 297 -17.88 -1.88 -6.45
N PHE A 298 -18.22 -0.95 -7.36
CA PHE A 298 -18.90 -1.27 -8.61
C PHE A 298 -18.12 -2.30 -9.43
N ARG A 299 -16.81 -2.07 -9.62
CA ARG A 299 -15.98 -3.01 -10.38
C ARG A 299 -15.89 -4.39 -9.74
N THR A 300 -15.77 -4.46 -8.41
CA THR A 300 -15.75 -5.70 -7.65
C THR A 300 -17.03 -6.51 -7.84
N LEU A 301 -18.19 -5.84 -7.95
CA LEU A 301 -19.49 -6.50 -8.13
C LEU A 301 -19.80 -6.82 -9.60
N ALA A 302 -19.43 -5.94 -10.53
CA ALA A 302 -19.83 -6.00 -11.94
C ALA A 302 -18.92 -6.89 -12.80
N TYR A 303 -17.61 -6.89 -12.55
CA TYR A 303 -16.66 -7.66 -13.35
C TYR A 303 -16.18 -8.88 -12.57
N ARG A 304 -16.30 -10.07 -13.19
CA ARG A 304 -16.04 -11.37 -12.54
C ARG A 304 -14.97 -12.22 -13.23
N ASP A 305 -14.12 -11.58 -14.04
CA ASP A 305 -13.01 -12.24 -14.71
C ASP A 305 -11.68 -11.90 -14.05
N LEU A 306 -10.72 -12.83 -14.12
CA LEU A 306 -9.41 -12.72 -13.48
C LEU A 306 -8.64 -11.45 -13.88
N LYS A 307 -8.73 -11.03 -15.16
CA LYS A 307 -8.03 -9.84 -15.65
C LYS A 307 -8.62 -8.57 -15.02
N SER A 308 -9.94 -8.51 -14.90
CA SER A 308 -10.63 -7.42 -14.23
C SER A 308 -10.37 -7.41 -12.72
N ASP A 309 -10.37 -8.56 -12.06
CA ASP A 309 -10.07 -8.66 -10.62
C ASP A 309 -8.64 -8.19 -10.31
N ASN A 310 -7.67 -8.55 -11.15
CA ASN A 310 -6.31 -8.02 -11.07
C ASN A 310 -6.23 -6.49 -11.17
N LYS A 311 -7.02 -5.90 -12.08
CA LYS A 311 -7.10 -4.43 -12.22
C LYS A 311 -7.80 -3.80 -11.02
N THR A 312 -8.88 -4.40 -10.55
CA THR A 312 -9.67 -3.89 -9.42
C THR A 312 -8.87 -3.92 -8.12
N TRP A 313 -8.04 -4.94 -7.89
CA TRP A 313 -7.10 -4.97 -6.76
C TRP A 313 -6.08 -3.82 -6.82
N LYS A 314 -5.52 -3.51 -7.99
CA LYS A 314 -4.64 -2.34 -8.15
C LYS A 314 -5.36 -1.02 -7.92
N LEU A 315 -6.62 -0.93 -8.37
CA LEU A 315 -7.45 0.24 -8.13
C LEU A 315 -7.83 0.38 -6.65
N TRP A 316 -8.05 -0.72 -5.94
CA TRP A 316 -8.21 -0.74 -4.49
C TRP A 316 -6.95 -0.20 -3.78
N ALA A 317 -5.75 -0.57 -4.23
CA ALA A 317 -4.51 0.02 -3.69
C ALA A 317 -4.39 1.53 -4.00
N LEU A 318 -4.93 2.01 -5.13
CA LEU A 318 -5.01 3.44 -5.40
C LEU A 318 -6.04 4.13 -4.50
N TRP A 319 -7.17 3.47 -4.24
CA TRP A 319 -8.19 3.95 -3.31
C TRP A 319 -7.64 4.11 -1.89
N THR A 320 -6.85 3.15 -1.39
CA THR A 320 -6.21 3.27 -0.07
C THR A 320 -5.28 4.48 0.01
N VAL A 321 -4.46 4.71 -1.03
CA VAL A 321 -3.66 5.95 -1.16
C VAL A 321 -4.53 7.20 -1.14
N GLY A 322 -5.70 7.16 -1.78
CA GLY A 322 -6.69 8.23 -1.71
C GLY A 322 -7.16 8.55 -0.28
N LEU A 323 -7.35 7.53 0.55
CA LEU A 323 -7.65 7.73 1.98
C LEU A 323 -6.47 8.35 2.72
N PHE A 324 -5.24 7.96 2.38
CA PHE A 324 -4.03 8.44 3.05
C PHE A 324 -3.74 9.93 2.80
N LEU A 325 -4.35 10.52 1.78
CA LEU A 325 -4.24 11.96 1.47
C LEU A 325 -5.09 12.84 2.40
N LEU A 326 -6.10 12.30 3.08
CA LEU A 326 -7.04 13.06 3.91
C LEU A 326 -6.38 13.96 4.97
N PRO A 327 -5.35 13.51 5.73
CA PRO A 327 -4.69 14.34 6.72
C PRO A 327 -4.07 15.63 6.14
N LEU A 328 -3.64 15.59 4.87
CA LEU A 328 -3.08 16.77 4.20
C LEU A 328 -4.16 17.81 3.86
N VAL A 329 -5.38 17.35 3.56
CA VAL A 329 -6.49 18.22 3.20
C VAL A 329 -6.99 19.01 4.43
N GLU A 330 -6.86 18.44 5.63
CA GLU A 330 -7.23 19.09 6.89
C GLU A 330 -6.32 20.28 7.24
N ASN A 331 -5.03 20.21 6.90
CA ASN A 331 -4.05 21.25 7.17
C ASN A 331 -3.56 21.93 5.86
N PRO A 332 -4.37 22.82 5.24
CA PRO A 332 -4.02 23.44 3.96
C PRO A 332 -2.76 24.30 4.01
N ASP A 333 -2.36 24.76 5.21
CA ASP A 333 -1.11 25.50 5.40
C ASP A 333 0.12 24.67 5.00
N VAL A 334 0.01 23.34 5.00
CA VAL A 334 1.04 22.43 4.49
C VAL A 334 1.35 22.70 3.02
N PHE A 335 0.32 22.88 2.18
CA PHE A 335 0.52 23.17 0.75
C PHE A 335 1.05 24.59 0.51
N GLY A 336 0.60 25.56 1.32
CA GLY A 336 1.12 26.93 1.27
C GLY A 336 2.61 26.98 1.61
N ARG A 337 3.02 26.29 2.68
CA ARG A 337 4.42 26.20 3.10
C ARG A 337 5.27 25.40 2.12
N ALA A 338 4.80 24.24 1.67
CA ALA A 338 5.48 23.42 0.66
C ALA A 338 5.77 24.20 -0.63
N TRP A 339 4.83 25.05 -1.05
CA TRP A 339 5.01 25.94 -2.20
C TRP A 339 6.09 27.00 -1.95
N VAL A 340 6.08 27.64 -0.78
CA VAL A 340 7.11 28.62 -0.38
C VAL A 340 8.49 27.97 -0.27
N ASP A 341 8.59 26.80 0.35
CA ASP A 341 9.83 26.04 0.48
C ASP A 341 10.39 25.63 -0.88
N LEU A 342 9.53 25.13 -1.77
CA LEU A 342 9.93 24.77 -3.14
C LEU A 342 10.39 25.99 -3.92
N ARG A 343 9.67 27.12 -3.83
CA ARG A 343 10.05 28.39 -4.45
C ARG A 343 11.40 28.86 -3.92
N THR A 344 11.62 28.84 -2.61
CA THR A 344 12.87 29.26 -1.98
C THR A 344 14.03 28.35 -2.38
N ALA A 345 13.82 27.03 -2.39
CA ALA A 345 14.84 26.07 -2.81
C ALA A 345 15.19 26.20 -4.30
N LEU A 346 14.19 26.33 -5.17
CA LEU A 346 14.40 26.61 -6.59
C LEU A 346 15.10 27.95 -6.79
N TRP A 347 14.73 28.98 -6.02
CA TRP A 347 15.41 30.27 -6.04
C TRP A 347 16.89 30.15 -5.66
N CYS A 348 17.22 29.44 -4.57
CA CYS A 348 18.60 29.21 -4.15
C CYS A 348 19.42 28.36 -5.12
N VAL A 349 18.80 27.41 -5.84
CA VAL A 349 19.48 26.55 -6.82
C VAL A 349 19.63 27.24 -8.18
N LEU A 350 18.68 28.08 -8.57
CA LEU A 350 18.66 28.73 -9.89
C LEU A 350 19.31 30.12 -9.89
N CYS A 351 19.46 30.75 -8.73
CA CYS A 351 20.10 32.07 -8.60
C CYS A 351 21.40 31.94 -7.79
N GLU A 352 22.51 31.69 -8.48
CA GLU A 352 23.85 32.03 -7.98
C GLU A 352 24.09 33.53 -8.29
N ASP A 353 24.17 34.34 -7.22
CA ASP A 353 24.53 35.76 -7.19
C ASP A 353 23.59 36.81 -7.86
N GLU A 354 23.01 37.62 -6.99
CA GLU A 354 22.49 39.01 -7.08
C GLU A 354 21.82 39.62 -8.32
N ARG A 355 21.52 38.92 -9.42
CA ARG A 355 20.66 39.51 -10.49
C ARG A 355 19.69 38.51 -11.11
N CYS A 356 18.50 38.42 -10.53
CA CYS A 356 17.38 37.75 -11.16
C CYS A 356 16.14 38.66 -11.25
N GLU A 357 16.28 39.83 -11.90
CA GLU A 357 15.15 40.63 -12.36
C GLU A 357 14.63 40.07 -13.71
N MET A 358 14.14 38.83 -13.75
CA MET A 358 13.32 38.37 -14.89
C MET A 358 12.53 37.07 -14.67
N LEU A 359 12.14 36.77 -13.43
CA LEU A 359 11.12 35.75 -13.13
C LEU A 359 9.84 36.44 -12.65
N ASP A 360 9.40 37.43 -13.42
CA ASP A 360 8.25 38.25 -13.07
C ASP A 360 6.93 37.63 -13.60
N LEU A 361 6.11 37.20 -12.64
CA LEU A 361 4.65 37.12 -12.59
C LEU A 361 3.83 36.33 -13.65
N ALA A 362 4.31 36.05 -14.85
CA ALA A 362 3.46 35.47 -15.91
C ALA A 362 3.36 33.93 -15.89
N ALA A 363 4.36 33.22 -15.36
CA ALA A 363 4.41 31.75 -15.44
C ALA A 363 3.74 31.00 -14.27
N VAL A 364 3.32 31.72 -13.22
CA VAL A 364 2.96 31.13 -11.91
C VAL A 364 1.52 31.44 -11.47
N SER A 365 0.75 32.14 -12.30
CA SER A 365 -0.60 32.64 -11.98
C SER A 365 -1.67 31.55 -11.78
N GLY A 366 -1.46 30.31 -12.27
CA GLY A 366 -2.48 29.26 -12.17
C GLY A 366 -2.80 28.77 -10.74
N VAL A 367 -1.81 28.70 -9.86
CA VAL A 367 -1.98 28.13 -8.50
C VAL A 367 -2.23 29.22 -7.46
N ALA A 368 -1.59 30.38 -7.60
CA ALA A 368 -1.86 31.56 -6.77
C ALA A 368 -3.35 31.97 -6.89
N MET A 369 -3.91 31.93 -8.10
CA MET A 369 -5.33 32.19 -8.30
C MET A 369 -6.25 31.18 -7.60
N VAL A 370 -5.89 29.90 -7.46
CA VAL A 370 -6.72 28.90 -6.76
C VAL A 370 -6.70 29.12 -5.24
N VAL A 371 -5.55 29.50 -4.70
CA VAL A 371 -5.38 29.79 -3.26
C VAL A 371 -6.03 31.13 -2.88
N GLU A 372 -5.84 32.18 -3.69
CA GLU A 372 -6.50 33.47 -3.50
C GLU A 372 -8.01 33.40 -3.74
N TRP A 373 -8.47 32.65 -4.75
CA TRP A 373 -9.90 32.42 -4.98
C TRP A 373 -10.57 31.79 -3.76
N ARG A 374 -9.96 30.78 -3.13
CA ARG A 374 -10.48 30.18 -1.89
C ARG A 374 -10.44 31.13 -0.70
N ARG A 375 -9.39 31.96 -0.58
CA ARG A 375 -9.29 32.98 0.49
C ARG A 375 -10.38 34.05 0.34
N MET A 376 -10.62 34.51 -0.88
CA MET A 376 -11.69 35.47 -1.22
C MET A 376 -13.08 34.86 -1.01
N TYR A 377 -13.31 33.58 -1.36
CA TYR A 377 -14.57 32.90 -1.08
C TYR A 377 -14.83 32.74 0.42
N ALA A 378 -13.80 32.41 1.21
CA ALA A 378 -13.91 32.27 2.66
C ALA A 378 -14.14 33.61 3.38
N GLN A 379 -13.60 34.72 2.85
CA GLN A 379 -13.83 36.07 3.36
C GLN A 379 -15.18 36.64 2.91
N GLY A 380 -15.61 36.37 1.67
CA GLY A 380 -16.92 36.78 1.15
C GLY A 380 -18.10 36.13 1.87
N VAL A 381 -17.99 34.86 2.27
CA VAL A 381 -19.03 34.17 3.05
C VAL A 381 -19.12 34.69 4.50
N ARG A 382 -18.03 35.25 5.05
CA ARG A 382 -18.07 35.92 6.37
C ARG A 382 -18.61 37.35 6.33
N ALA A 383 -18.56 38.02 5.18
CA ALA A 383 -19.04 39.39 5.03
C ALA A 383 -20.56 39.51 4.75
N VAL A 384 -21.24 38.40 4.40
CA VAL A 384 -22.69 38.41 4.09
C VAL A 384 -23.56 38.07 5.32
N GLY A 385 -22.94 37.88 6.49
CA GLY A 385 -23.63 37.55 7.74
C GLY A 385 -23.78 38.72 8.71
N ASN A 386 -24.15 39.91 8.21
CA ASN A 386 -24.73 41.05 8.95
C ASN A 386 -24.39 42.32 8.17
N GLU A 387 -25.27 42.77 7.28
CA GLU A 387 -25.68 44.18 7.24
C GLU A 387 -26.81 44.41 6.23
N SER A 388 -27.70 45.27 6.68
CA SER A 388 -28.93 45.82 6.11
C SER A 388 -28.95 46.12 4.61
N ILE A 389 -30.11 45.78 4.03
CA ILE A 389 -30.70 46.29 2.78
C ILE A 389 -30.43 47.80 2.61
N LEU A 390 -29.84 48.21 1.49
CA LEU A 390 -29.81 49.60 1.04
C LEU A 390 -29.92 49.72 -0.49
N GLY A 391 -31.12 50.14 -0.92
CA GLY A 391 -31.43 51.04 -2.03
C GLY A 391 -30.73 50.88 -3.38
N ILE A 392 -31.44 50.30 -4.35
CA ILE A 392 -31.20 50.53 -5.78
C ILE A 392 -31.79 51.90 -6.13
N VAL A 393 -30.94 52.86 -6.50
CA VAL A 393 -31.35 54.09 -7.20
C VAL A 393 -30.83 54.00 -8.63
N ALA A 394 -31.77 53.95 -9.57
CA ALA A 394 -31.53 54.10 -11.00
C ALA A 394 -31.49 55.58 -11.35
N GLU A 395 -30.41 56.05 -11.97
CA GLU A 395 -30.37 57.38 -12.57
C GLU A 395 -30.31 57.26 -14.09
N SER A 396 -31.42 57.68 -14.71
CA SER A 396 -31.60 57.83 -16.15
C SER A 396 -31.01 59.16 -16.65
N ALA A 397 -30.47 59.12 -17.86
CA ALA A 397 -29.94 60.23 -18.63
C ALA A 397 -30.82 61.49 -18.70
N ALA A 398 -30.19 62.67 -18.65
CA ALA A 398 -30.57 63.84 -19.44
C ALA A 398 -29.39 64.83 -19.55
N ARG A 399 -29.04 65.20 -20.79
CA ARG A 399 -28.16 66.34 -21.15
C ARG A 399 -28.85 67.67 -20.82
N PRO A 400 -28.12 68.79 -20.80
CA PRO A 400 -28.35 69.77 -21.87
C PRO A 400 -27.07 70.46 -22.40
N MET A 401 -27.31 71.25 -23.45
CA MET A 401 -26.44 72.00 -24.38
C MET A 401 -25.18 72.66 -23.84
#